data_AF-A0A7C5FDG1-F1
#
_entry.id   AF-A0A7C5FDG1-F1
#
_cell.length_a   1.000
_cell.length_b   1.000
_cell.length_c   1.000
_cell.angle_alpha   90.00
_cell.angle_beta   90.00
_cell.angle_gamma   90.00
#
_symmetry.space_group_name_H-M   'P 1'
#
loop_
_entity.id
_entity.type
_entity.pdbx_description
1 polymer ?
#
loop_
_entity_poly.entity_id
_entity_poly.type
_entity_poly.pdbx_seq_one_letter_code
_entity_poly.pdbx_strand_id
1 'polypeptide(L)' 'MIKQMGELEKLPINRYQAVMIASKRARALNQKLKRQKEAALITPDLVEPEIDEKVKITVQAMQDLVENKIKYREDSSRK' A
#
# COMPACT_ATOMS: atom_id res chain seq x y z
N MET A 1 1.63 13.45 4.53
CA MET A 1 2.95 12.79 4.70
C MET A 1 3.45 12.82 6.14
N ILE A 2 3.65 13.98 6.79
CA ILE A 2 4.19 14.04 8.17
C ILE A 2 3.30 13.32 9.21
N LYS A 3 1.97 13.39 9.08
CA LYS A 3 1.02 12.64 9.94
C LYS A 3 1.22 11.12 9.91
N GLN A 4 1.48 10.55 8.73
CA GLN A 4 1.60 9.10 8.53
C GLN A 4 2.87 8.53 9.21
N MET A 5 3.93 9.34 9.36
CA MET A 5 5.15 8.88 10.06
C MET A 5 4.92 8.64 11.54
N GLY A 6 4.14 9.49 12.22
CA GLY A 6 3.83 9.31 13.65
C GLY A 6 2.89 8.12 13.91
N GLU A 7 2.10 7.71 12.91
CA GLU A 7 1.21 6.55 13.01
C GLU A 7 1.95 5.24 12.74
N LEU A 8 2.94 5.24 11.84
CA LEU A 8 3.82 4.09 11.58
C LEU A 8 4.59 3.65 12.83
N GLU A 9 4.96 4.58 13.72
CA GLU A 9 5.66 4.26 14.97
C GLU A 9 4.79 3.53 16.00
N LYS A 10 3.46 3.59 15.85
CA LYS A 10 2.51 2.91 16.73
C LYS A 10 2.27 1.45 16.34
N LEU A 11 2.72 1.04 15.16
CA LEU A 11 2.54 -0.33 14.68
C LEU A 11 3.46 -1.30 15.45
N PRO A 12 3.03 -2.55 15.69
CA PRO A 12 3.82 -3.57 16.38
C PRO A 12 4.90 -4.20 15.48
N ILE A 13 5.60 -3.37 14.70
CA ILE A 13 6.67 -3.75 13.77
C ILE A 13 7.80 -2.73 13.81
N ASN A 14 9.01 -3.17 13.48
CA ASN A 14 10.13 -2.25 13.40
C ASN A 14 10.12 -1.43 12.09
N ARG A 15 10.88 -0.33 12.05
CA ARG A 15 10.92 0.58 10.90
C ARG A 15 11.33 -0.11 9.59
N TYR A 16 12.27 -1.06 9.64
CA TYR A 16 12.73 -1.80 8.46
C TYR A 16 11.63 -2.74 7.92
N GLN A 17 10.91 -3.42 8.81
CA GLN A 17 9.75 -4.22 8.44
C GLN A 17 8.66 -3.36 7.81
N ALA A 18 8.37 -2.19 8.39
CA ALA A 18 7.39 -1.26 7.82
C ALA A 18 7.77 -0.85 6.39
N VAL A 19 9.04 -0.51 6.15
CA VAL A 19 9.57 -0.21 4.80
C VAL A 19 9.40 -1.40 3.86
N MET A 20 9.73 -2.61 4.31
CA MET A 20 9.62 -3.83 3.50
C MET A 20 8.17 -4.17 3.15
N ILE A 21 7.25 -4.07 4.10
CA ILE A 21 5.82 -4.35 3.92
C ILE A 21 5.20 -3.31 2.98
N ALA A 22 5.42 -2.03 3.24
CA ALA A 22 4.92 -0.94 2.39
C ALA A 22 5.47 -1.06 0.96
N SER A 23 6.75 -1.43 0.80
CA SER A 23 7.36 -1.64 -0.53
C SER A 23 6.72 -2.82 -1.29
N LYS A 24 6.49 -3.95 -0.60
CA LYS A 24 5.79 -5.10 -1.20
C LYS A 24 4.36 -4.73 -1.64
N ARG A 25 3.64 -4.00 -0.79
CA ARG A 25 2.29 -3.51 -1.12
C ARG A 25 2.31 -2.55 -2.30
N ALA A 26 3.24 -1.60 -2.33
CA ALA A 26 3.38 -0.66 -3.44
C ALA A 26 3.64 -1.38 -4.78
N ARG A 27 4.42 -2.47 -4.78
CA ARG A 27 4.62 -3.30 -5.98
C ARG A 27 3.32 -3.98 -6.42
N ALA A 28 2.55 -4.54 -5.48
CA ALA A 28 1.27 -5.16 -5.78
C ALA A 28 0.25 -4.17 -6.35
N LEU A 29 0.15 -2.97 -5.76
CA LEU A 29 -0.70 -1.89 -6.25
C LEU A 29 -0.28 -1.43 -7.66
N ASN A 30 1.02 -1.25 -7.91
CA ASN A 30 1.54 -0.94 -9.25
C ASN A 30 1.14 -1.99 -10.29
N GLN A 31 1.29 -3.28 -9.96
CA GLN A 31 0.94 -4.36 -10.88
C GLN A 31 -0.57 -4.37 -11.17
N LYS A 32 -1.40 -4.10 -10.15
CA LYS A 32 -2.85 -3.99 -10.30
C LYS A 32 -3.25 -2.79 -11.17
N LEU A 33 -2.64 -1.62 -10.95
CA LEU A 33 -2.86 -0.44 -11.77
C LEU A 33 -2.49 -0.69 -13.23
N LYS A 34 -1.35 -1.36 -13.48
CA LYS A 34 -0.94 -1.74 -14.84
C LYS A 34 -2.00 -2.62 -15.52
N ARG A 35 -2.51 -3.65 -14.83
CA ARG A 35 -3.58 -4.53 -15.35
C ARG A 35 -4.87 -3.76 -15.60
N GLN A 36 -5.24 -2.83 -14.74
CA GLN A 36 -6.42 -1.97 -14.93
C GLN A 36 -6.27 -1.09 -16.18
N LYS A 37 -5.09 -0.52 -16.40
CA LYS A 37 -4.79 0.25 -17.62
C LYS A 37 -4.88 -0.60 -18.88
N GLU A 38 -4.31 -1.80 -18.84
CA GLU A 38 -4.41 -2.75 -19.95
C GLU A 38 -5.87 -3.14 -20.23
N ALA A 39 -6.68 -3.40 -19.20
CA ALA A 39 -8.09 -3.70 -19.36
C ALA A 39 -8.91 -2.50 -19.86
N ALA A 40 -8.63 -1.30 -19.38
CA ALA A 40 -9.31 -0.07 -19.81
C ALA A 40 -9.04 0.27 -21.29
N LEU A 41 -7.90 -0.15 -21.84
CA LEU A 41 -7.63 -0.03 -23.29
C LEU A 41 -8.53 -0.95 -24.13
N ILE A 42 -9.01 -2.06 -23.57
CA ILE A 42 -9.84 -3.05 -24.26
C ILE A 42 -11.33 -2.73 -24.06
N THR A 43 -11.72 -2.43 -22.82
CA THR A 43 -13.09 -2.10 -22.43
C THR A 43 -13.09 -0.85 -21.54
N PRO A 44 -13.13 0.35 -22.13
CA PRO A 44 -13.00 1.62 -21.40
C PRO A 44 -14.14 1.86 -20.38
N ASP A 45 -15.37 1.46 -20.74
CA ASP A 45 -16.58 1.83 -20.00
C ASP A 45 -16.93 0.88 -18.84
N LEU A 46 -16.14 -0.19 -18.65
CA LEU A 46 -16.40 -1.23 -17.65
C LEU A 46 -15.35 -1.29 -16.52
N VAL A 47 -14.33 -0.43 -16.55
CA VAL A 47 -13.23 -0.46 -15.58
C VAL A 47 -13.28 0.77 -14.69
N GLU A 48 -13.88 0.62 -13.50
CA GLU A 48 -13.70 1.62 -12.45
C GLU A 48 -12.28 1.54 -11.87
N PRO A 49 -11.54 2.65 -11.80
CA PRO A 49 -10.18 2.66 -11.27
C PRO A 49 -10.22 2.47 -9.75
N GLU A 50 -9.84 1.28 -9.31
CA GLU A 50 -9.76 0.93 -7.88
C GLU A 50 -8.55 1.58 -7.17
N ILE A 51 -7.65 2.20 -7.92
CA ILE A 51 -6.45 2.90 -7.42
C ILE A 51 -6.52 4.36 -7.85
N ASP A 52 -6.47 5.27 -6.88
CA ASP A 52 -6.43 6.72 -7.15
C ASP A 52 -5.08 7.10 -7.77
N GLU A 53 -5.09 7.44 -9.07
CA GLU A 53 -3.90 7.83 -9.82
C GLU A 53 -3.27 9.14 -9.34
N LYS A 54 -4.02 9.99 -8.63
CA LYS A 54 -3.50 11.26 -8.10
C LYS A 54 -2.58 11.06 -6.91
N VAL A 55 -2.69 9.90 -6.24
CA VAL A 55 -1.89 9.56 -5.06
C VAL A 55 -0.72 8.69 -5.47
N LYS A 56 0.50 9.07 -5.05
CA LYS A 56 1.68 8.21 -5.25
C LYS A 56 1.44 6.86 -4.58
N ILE A 57 1.68 5.77 -5.31
CA ILE A 57 1.42 4.40 -4.85
C ILE A 57 2.14 4.04 -3.55
N THR A 58 3.31 4.62 -3.31
CA THR A 58 4.04 4.45 -2.05
C THR A 58 3.31 5.07 -0.87
N VAL A 59 2.62 6.20 -1.07
CA VAL A 59 1.78 6.85 -0.06
C VAL A 59 0.55 6.01 0.22
N GLN A 60 -0.12 5.50 -0.82
CA GLN A 60 -1.25 4.58 -0.67
C GLN A 60 -0.83 3.31 0.09
N ALA A 61 0.34 2.75 -0.22
CA ALA A 61 0.82 1.56 0.46
C ALA A 61 1.16 1.80 1.95
N MET A 62 1.71 2.97 2.29
CA MET A 62 1.91 3.36 3.69
C MET A 62 0.58 3.58 4.41
N GLN A 63 -0.39 4.18 3.74
CA GLN A 63 -1.74 4.36 4.28
C GLN A 63 -2.41 3.01 4.54
N ASP A 64 -2.37 2.09 3.57
CA ASP A 64 -2.89 0.73 3.71
C ASP A 64 -2.24 -0.01 4.90
N LEU A 65 -0.96 0.25 5.17
CA LEU A 65 -0.24 -0.33 6.31
C LEU A 65 -0.74 0.24 7.64
N VAL A 66 -0.88 1.57 7.74
CA VAL A 66 -1.39 2.25 8.94
C VAL A 66 -2.85 1.89 9.22
N GLU A 67 -3.66 1.76 8.19
CA GLU A 67 -5.08 1.41 8.27
C GLU A 67 -5.33 -0.10 8.46
N ASN A 68 -4.27 -0.91 8.65
CA ASN A 68 -4.35 -2.38 8.78
C ASN A 68 -5.08 -3.07 7.61
N LYS A 69 -5.05 -2.49 6.41
CA LYS A 69 -5.58 -3.10 5.17
C LYS A 69 -4.69 -4.20 4.61
N ILE A 70 -3.50 -4.39 5.17
CA ILE A 70 -2.51 -5.39 4.76
C ILE A 70 -2.23 -6.32 5.94
N LYS A 71 -2.30 -7.63 5.71
CA LYS A 71 -1.87 -8.61 6.72
C LYS A 71 -0.35 -8.75 6.72
N TYR A 72 0.24 -8.69 7.90
CA TYR A 72 1.67 -8.97 8.12
C TYR A 72 1.85 -9.73 9.43
N ARG A 73 2.97 -10.44 9.58
CA ARG A 73 3.33 -11.04 10.86
C ARG A 73 3.91 -9.95 11.75
N GLU A 74 3.38 -9.86 12.97
CA GLU A 74 3.92 -8.99 14.00
C GLU A 74 5.30 -9.49 14.44
N ASP A 75 6.17 -8.56 14.82
CA ASP A 75 7.46 -8.90 15.39
C ASP A 75 7.25 -9.17 16.88
N SER A 76 6.96 -10.43 17.22
CA SER A 76 6.76 -10.88 18.61
C SER A 76 8.04 -10.81 19.46
N SER A 77 9.13 -10.26 18.92
CA SER A 77 10.44 -10.10 19.55
C SER A 77 10.50 -9.00 20.63
N ARG A 78 9.37 -8.35 20.97
CA ARG A 78 9.27 -7.44 22.12
C ARG A 78 8.53 -8.13 23.27
N LYS A 79 9.24 -8.97 24.02
CA LYS A 79 8.97 -9.24 25.43
C LYS A 79 10.28 -9.19 26.19
#